data_AF-A0A737NTN7-F1
#
_entry.id   AF-A0A737NTN7-F1
#
_cell.length_a   1.000
_cell.length_b   1.000
_cell.length_c   1.000
_cell.angle_alpha   90.00
_cell.angle_beta   90.00
_cell.angle_gamma   90.00
#
_symmetry.space_group_name_H-M   'P 1'
#
loop_
_entity.id
_entity.type
_entity.pdbx_description
1 polymer ?
#
loop_
_entity_poly.entity_id
_entity_poly.type
_entity_poly.pdbx_seq_one_letter_code
_entity_poly.pdbx_strand_id
1 'polypeptide(L)'
;MFFLWLLCCVLSRTKFSFRPDNVFPLFLCSKIWGVTMNDKKNQLTSRIHNTFDINGISPLADYSSVLDIVRKPRTQFIREHKSALGRKSEKIYDLAQGYVNQIRRLFRKNTLTQTIQKNTLSRGSHNIQGLMKNGPTWQNLFQDDWNNYCLSSAPEANDSPVSYLCWLYNQALSFETQMGDSNIISLASRRPDLPNLMLDDNAINQVIPSLQLVNEVLELAVKDYIEVLDPGSTVDETLAATRYPTLLPYHYPHQQTLLSLEADSESLQDVIKKSDITWPWFVKEDLLQGNAEMAWQLGSNLAPEQQTIVTEADNSTLSDLSAFYELNFGINTADYSVFTDPDLLCTQMGITFGQLEGLVAGTVGGTTVVVSQNIPPENINSASYGAVFINENILNNLNDVIIQVHYTALYGGSSFENAVVNTL
;
A
#
# COMPACT_ATOMS: atom_id res chain seq x y z
N MET A 1 -21.72 26.91 2.31
CA MET A 1 -21.68 27.97 3.34
C MET A 1 -22.74 27.80 4.44
N PHE A 2 -23.10 26.56 4.80
CA PHE A 2 -24.01 26.23 5.92
C PHE A 2 -23.43 25.14 6.85
N PHE A 3 -22.24 24.60 6.53
CA PHE A 3 -21.52 23.62 7.35
C PHE A 3 -20.52 24.26 8.34
N LEU A 4 -20.27 25.57 8.22
CA LEU A 4 -19.33 26.29 9.09
C LEU A 4 -19.98 26.81 10.39
N TRP A 5 -21.32 26.74 10.51
CA TRP A 5 -22.04 27.30 11.65
C TRP A 5 -22.38 26.27 12.74
N LEU A 6 -22.34 24.96 12.43
CA LEU A 6 -22.60 23.90 13.42
C LEU A 6 -21.34 23.48 14.21
N LEU A 7 -20.13 23.68 13.67
CA LEU A 7 -18.88 23.34 14.35
C LEU A 7 -18.49 24.37 15.44
N CYS A 8 -18.98 25.62 15.33
CA CYS A 8 -18.69 26.68 16.31
C CYS A 8 -19.49 26.58 17.62
N CYS A 9 -20.63 25.87 17.65
CA CYS A 9 -21.48 25.80 18.84
C CYS A 9 -21.12 24.66 19.82
N VAL A 10 -20.34 23.65 19.41
CA VAL A 10 -19.96 22.53 20.29
C VAL A 10 -18.61 22.76 21.01
N LEU A 11 -17.81 23.72 20.56
CA LEU A 11 -16.51 24.06 21.17
C LEU A 11 -16.54 25.18 22.24
N SER A 12 -17.73 25.72 22.57
CA SER A 12 -17.84 26.84 23.53
C SER A 12 -17.90 26.46 25.01
N ARG A 13 -17.77 25.18 25.38
CA ARG A 13 -17.81 24.75 26.81
C ARG A 13 -16.76 23.70 27.17
N THR A 14 -15.51 23.91 26.82
CA THR A 14 -14.40 23.42 27.63
C THR A 14 -13.38 24.53 27.77
N LYS A 15 -13.19 25.03 29.00
CA LYS A 15 -12.01 25.80 29.36
C LYS A 15 -10.80 24.90 29.10
N PHE A 16 -10.19 25.01 27.93
CA PHE A 16 -8.85 24.47 27.68
C PHE A 16 -7.87 25.30 28.52
N SER A 17 -7.73 24.86 29.76
CA SER A 17 -6.60 25.19 30.60
C SER A 17 -5.37 24.65 29.90
N PHE A 18 -4.60 25.55 29.28
CA PHE A 18 -3.23 25.29 28.87
C PHE A 18 -2.44 25.02 30.16
N ARG A 19 -2.43 23.76 30.64
CA ARG A 19 -1.46 23.35 31.65
C ARG A 19 -0.11 23.25 30.95
N PRO A 20 0.93 23.97 31.42
CA PRO A 20 2.26 23.83 30.90
C PRO A 20 2.87 22.56 31.51
N ASP A 21 2.33 21.40 31.15
CA ASP A 21 2.95 20.10 31.45
C ASP A 21 3.95 19.80 30.32
N ASN A 22 4.96 20.68 30.22
CA ASN A 22 6.06 20.55 29.28
C ASN A 22 6.98 19.39 29.70
N VAL A 23 6.92 18.28 28.96
CA VAL A 23 7.90 17.17 29.00
C VAL A 23 9.14 17.47 28.12
N PHE A 24 9.15 18.57 27.38
CA PHE A 24 10.34 19.15 26.76
C PHE A 24 11.01 20.12 27.76
N PRO A 25 11.73 19.62 28.78
CA PRO A 25 13.16 19.39 28.62
C PRO A 25 13.68 18.26 29.55
N LEU A 26 13.53 17.00 29.16
CA LEU A 26 14.20 15.88 29.84
C LEU A 26 15.33 15.25 29.01
N PHE A 27 15.61 15.79 27.82
CA PHE A 27 16.48 15.16 26.82
C PHE A 27 18.00 15.31 27.02
N LEU A 28 18.49 16.09 27.99
CA LEU A 28 19.95 16.26 28.21
C LEU A 28 20.47 15.90 29.60
N CYS A 29 19.65 15.33 30.48
CA CYS A 29 20.10 15.07 31.86
C CYS A 29 20.88 13.76 32.05
N SER A 30 20.99 12.88 31.03
CA SER A 30 21.72 11.61 31.18
C SER A 30 23.22 11.73 30.88
N LYS A 31 23.64 12.61 29.97
CA LYS A 31 25.05 12.68 29.50
C LYS A 31 26.00 13.48 30.41
N ILE A 32 25.47 14.34 31.28
CA ILE A 32 26.28 15.16 32.21
C ILE A 32 26.52 14.43 33.56
N TRP A 33 25.87 13.28 33.78
CA TRP A 33 25.92 12.50 35.03
C TRP A 33 27.08 11.48 35.08
N GLY A 34 28.20 11.79 34.44
CA GLY A 34 29.29 10.84 34.21
C GLY A 34 30.09 10.38 35.44
N VAL A 35 30.05 11.08 36.58
CA VAL A 35 30.87 10.65 37.74
C VAL A 35 30.16 11.03 39.05
N THR A 36 29.97 10.06 39.95
CA THR A 36 29.47 10.16 41.36
C THR A 36 27.96 10.07 41.66
N MET A 37 27.15 9.35 40.87
CA MET A 37 25.71 9.16 41.14
C MET A 37 25.22 7.72 41.34
N ASN A 38 26.08 6.69 41.28
CA ASN A 38 25.60 5.30 41.42
C ASN A 38 25.11 4.96 42.84
N ASP A 39 25.74 5.51 43.89
CA ASP A 39 25.40 5.14 45.27
C ASP A 39 24.13 5.81 45.83
N LYS A 40 23.73 6.97 45.31
CA LYS A 40 22.49 7.67 45.76
C LYS A 40 21.29 7.41 44.87
N LYS A 41 21.50 7.07 43.59
CA LYS A 41 20.44 6.69 42.63
C LYS A 41 19.70 5.42 43.09
N ASN A 42 20.43 4.49 43.71
CA ASN A 42 19.91 3.27 44.32
C ASN A 42 19.23 3.48 45.68
N GLN A 43 19.43 4.62 46.36
CA GLN A 43 18.85 4.87 47.69
C GLN A 43 17.38 5.28 47.65
N LEU A 44 16.95 5.99 46.61
CA LEU A 44 15.56 6.46 46.51
C LEU A 44 14.64 5.37 45.96
N THR A 45 15.12 4.58 44.99
CA THR A 45 14.42 3.38 44.53
C THR A 45 14.31 2.34 45.64
N SER A 46 15.38 2.10 46.42
CA SER A 46 15.30 1.21 47.59
C SER A 46 14.37 1.73 48.69
N ARG A 47 14.25 3.05 48.89
CA ARG A 47 13.22 3.62 49.78
C ARG A 47 11.80 3.31 49.29
N ILE A 48 11.54 3.42 47.99
CA ILE A 48 10.25 3.03 47.40
C ILE A 48 9.99 1.54 47.67
N HIS A 49 10.99 0.67 47.43
CA HIS A 49 10.90 -0.77 47.73
C HIS A 49 10.52 -1.04 49.19
N ASN A 50 11.20 -0.38 50.12
CA ASN A 50 10.97 -0.52 51.56
C ASN A 50 9.60 0.04 52.00
N THR A 51 9.11 1.11 51.37
CA THR A 51 7.81 1.70 51.74
C THR A 51 6.59 0.89 51.30
N PHE A 52 6.73 0.04 50.29
CA PHE A 52 5.63 -0.73 49.71
C PHE A 52 5.78 -2.25 49.85
N ASP A 53 6.82 -2.70 50.57
CA ASP A 53 7.19 -4.11 50.80
C ASP A 53 7.23 -4.93 49.50
N ILE A 54 7.93 -4.43 48.50
CA ILE A 54 8.10 -5.10 47.20
C ILE A 54 9.28 -6.07 47.33
N ASN A 55 9.04 -7.22 47.97
CA ASN A 55 10.06 -8.24 48.28
C ASN A 55 10.13 -9.40 47.26
N GLY A 56 9.33 -9.36 46.19
CA GLY A 56 9.34 -10.33 45.08
C GLY A 56 10.01 -9.78 43.81
N ILE A 57 10.19 -10.64 42.79
CA ILE A 57 10.80 -10.34 41.47
C ILE A 57 10.43 -8.92 41.05
N SER A 58 11.44 -8.05 41.10
CA SER A 58 11.25 -6.60 41.17
C SER A 58 10.62 -6.11 39.86
N PRO A 59 9.32 -5.74 39.84
CA PRO A 59 8.69 -5.17 38.64
C PRO A 59 9.33 -3.83 38.26
N LEU A 60 10.11 -3.26 39.19
CA LEU A 60 10.87 -2.03 39.03
C LEU A 60 12.34 -2.26 38.65
N ALA A 61 12.77 -3.51 38.40
CA ALA A 61 14.16 -3.84 38.03
C ALA A 61 14.62 -3.10 36.77
N ASP A 62 13.71 -2.87 35.82
CA ASP A 62 13.99 -2.18 34.56
C ASP A 62 14.24 -0.67 34.74
N TYR A 63 13.90 -0.11 35.90
CA TYR A 63 14.04 1.31 36.17
C TYR A 63 15.31 1.58 36.99
N SER A 64 16.30 2.19 36.34
CA SER A 64 17.56 2.55 37.01
C SER A 64 17.40 3.69 38.02
N SER A 65 16.36 4.53 37.88
CA SER A 65 16.08 5.65 38.78
C SER A 65 14.60 5.98 38.87
N VAL A 66 14.29 6.76 39.91
CA VAL A 66 12.97 7.39 40.09
C VAL A 66 12.62 8.32 38.91
N LEU A 67 13.62 8.88 38.21
CA LEU A 67 13.41 9.72 37.03
C LEU A 67 12.91 8.90 35.83
N ASP A 68 13.36 7.64 35.71
CA ASP A 68 12.93 6.75 34.64
C ASP A 68 11.45 6.36 34.80
N ILE A 69 10.97 6.24 36.05
CA ILE A 69 9.56 6.00 36.38
C ILE A 69 8.70 7.20 35.93
N VAL A 70 9.11 8.43 36.31
CA VAL A 70 8.39 9.67 35.99
C VAL A 70 8.46 10.02 34.50
N ARG A 71 9.43 9.47 33.76
CA ARG A 71 9.54 9.67 32.31
C ARG A 71 8.34 9.11 31.55
N LYS A 72 7.69 8.07 32.07
CA LYS A 72 6.45 7.54 31.48
C LYS A 72 5.23 8.28 32.01
N PRO A 73 4.17 8.47 31.19
CA PRO A 73 2.92 9.06 31.67
C PRO A 73 2.28 8.13 32.71
N ARG A 74 1.67 8.74 33.74
CA ARG A 74 1.07 8.05 34.90
C ARG A 74 0.14 6.90 34.50
N THR A 75 -0.71 7.13 33.50
CA THR A 75 -1.68 6.13 33.01
C THR A 75 -0.99 4.90 32.42
N GLN A 76 0.08 5.09 31.65
CA GLN A 76 0.86 4.01 31.06
C GLN A 76 1.60 3.22 32.14
N PHE A 77 2.25 3.90 33.10
CA PHE A 77 2.92 3.23 34.20
C PHE A 77 1.96 2.36 35.02
N ILE A 78 0.77 2.90 35.37
CA ILE A 78 -0.25 2.16 36.09
C ILE A 78 -0.72 0.94 35.28
N ARG A 79 -0.91 1.08 33.96
CA ARG A 79 -1.37 0.00 33.09
C ARG A 79 -0.35 -1.14 33.02
N GLU A 80 0.91 -0.84 32.74
CA GLU A 80 2.00 -1.82 32.64
C GLU A 80 2.20 -2.59 33.96
N HIS A 81 2.13 -1.87 35.10
CA HIS A 81 2.42 -2.42 36.42
C HIS A 81 1.17 -2.84 37.19
N LYS A 82 -0.02 -2.84 36.55
CA LYS A 82 -1.30 -3.17 37.21
C LYS A 82 -1.34 -4.61 37.69
N SER A 83 -0.80 -5.55 36.91
CA SER A 83 -0.78 -6.98 37.21
C SER A 83 0.14 -7.31 38.39
N ALA A 84 1.32 -6.69 38.45
CA ALA A 84 2.32 -6.96 39.47
C ALA A 84 2.13 -6.13 40.76
N LEU A 85 1.75 -4.86 40.64
CA LEU A 85 1.71 -3.90 41.75
C LEU A 85 0.28 -3.49 42.15
N GLY A 86 -0.73 -3.82 41.34
CA GLY A 86 -2.13 -3.51 41.62
C GLY A 86 -2.37 -2.03 41.92
N ARG A 87 -3.15 -1.74 42.97
CA ARG A 87 -3.41 -0.37 43.47
C ARG A 87 -2.16 0.33 44.04
N LYS A 88 -1.06 -0.38 44.29
CA LYS A 88 0.18 0.24 44.80
C LYS A 88 0.93 1.01 43.71
N SER A 89 0.75 0.64 42.43
CA SER A 89 1.37 1.32 41.28
C SER A 89 1.11 2.83 41.27
N GLU A 90 -0.13 3.22 41.58
CA GLU A 90 -0.54 4.62 41.64
C GLU A 90 0.23 5.42 42.71
N LYS A 91 0.32 4.86 43.93
CA LYS A 91 1.04 5.48 45.04
C LYS A 91 2.55 5.52 44.82
N ILE A 92 3.10 4.50 44.15
CA ILE A 92 4.51 4.45 43.79
C ILE A 92 4.85 5.57 42.81
N TYR A 93 4.00 5.80 41.81
CA TYR A 93 4.20 6.89 40.85
C TYR A 93 4.12 8.26 41.54
N ASP A 94 3.14 8.46 42.42
CA ASP A 94 2.98 9.73 43.14
C ASP A 94 4.17 9.98 44.10
N LEU A 95 4.69 8.95 44.75
CA LEU A 95 5.91 9.03 45.58
C LEU A 95 7.15 9.32 44.73
N ALA A 96 7.28 8.66 43.57
CA ALA A 96 8.34 8.91 42.62
C ALA A 96 8.34 10.38 42.16
N GLN A 97 7.16 10.91 41.82
CA GLN A 97 6.97 12.33 41.48
C GLN A 97 7.40 13.25 42.62
N GLY A 98 7.06 12.91 43.87
CA GLY A 98 7.49 13.61 45.06
C GLY A 98 9.02 13.68 45.21
N TYR A 99 9.70 12.54 45.03
CA TYR A 99 11.16 12.49 45.07
C TYR A 99 11.83 13.27 43.93
N VAL A 100 11.29 13.20 42.71
CA VAL A 100 11.80 14.01 41.59
C VAL A 100 11.69 15.51 41.90
N ASN A 101 10.58 15.95 42.49
CA ASN A 101 10.42 17.33 42.92
C ASN A 101 11.42 17.72 44.01
N GLN A 102 11.71 16.83 44.96
CA GLN A 102 12.72 17.04 45.99
C GLN A 102 14.13 17.16 45.38
N ILE A 103 14.49 16.27 44.45
CA ILE A 103 15.77 16.31 43.73
C ILE A 103 15.90 17.63 42.98
N ARG A 104 14.85 18.05 42.23
CA ARG A 104 14.82 19.34 41.52
C ARG A 104 15.05 20.51 42.48
N ARG A 105 14.40 20.51 43.64
CA ARG A 105 14.57 21.55 44.66
C ARG A 105 16.00 21.59 45.21
N LEU A 106 16.55 20.43 45.56
CA LEU A 106 17.93 20.33 46.07
C LEU A 106 18.96 20.74 45.04
N PHE A 107 18.76 20.35 43.78
CA PHE A 107 19.62 20.76 42.68
C PHE A 107 19.62 22.28 42.49
N ARG A 108 18.44 22.90 42.44
CA ARG A 108 18.30 24.37 42.38
C ARG A 108 18.96 25.04 43.57
N LYS A 109 18.77 24.51 44.79
CA LYS A 109 19.40 25.06 45.99
C LYS A 109 20.93 24.99 45.89
N ASN A 110 21.49 23.82 45.60
CA ASN A 110 22.94 23.60 45.59
C ASN A 110 23.64 24.41 44.50
N THR A 111 23.07 24.47 43.29
CA THR A 111 23.60 25.29 42.19
C THR A 111 23.60 26.78 42.52
N LEU A 112 22.51 27.29 43.12
CA LEU A 112 22.43 28.68 43.58
C LEU A 112 23.38 28.95 44.77
N THR A 113 23.50 28.07 45.75
CA THR A 113 24.38 28.29 46.90
C THR A 113 25.86 28.21 46.55
N GLN A 114 26.25 27.29 45.66
CA GLN A 114 27.65 27.18 45.19
C GLN A 114 28.07 28.43 44.39
N THR A 115 27.15 29.00 43.60
CA THR A 115 27.40 30.24 42.85
C THR A 115 27.44 31.46 43.77
N ILE A 116 26.54 31.55 44.76
CA ILE A 116 26.59 32.59 45.80
C ILE A 116 27.93 32.53 46.54
N GLN A 117 28.33 31.38 47.09
CA GLN A 117 29.58 31.26 47.86
C GLN A 117 30.84 31.60 47.06
N LYS A 118 30.91 31.23 45.77
CA LYS A 118 32.06 31.57 44.92
C LYS A 118 32.11 33.06 44.55
N ASN A 119 30.98 33.73 44.43
CA ASN A 119 30.92 35.13 44.00
C ASN A 119 30.92 36.13 45.16
N THR A 120 30.38 35.80 46.35
CA THR A 120 30.33 36.72 47.50
C THR A 120 31.67 36.85 48.22
N LEU A 121 32.59 35.89 48.06
CA LEU A 121 33.95 35.94 48.62
C LEU A 121 34.92 36.75 47.74
N SER A 122 34.51 37.20 46.56
CA SER A 122 35.34 38.02 45.66
C SER A 122 34.63 39.32 45.30
N ARG A 123 35.01 40.39 46.02
CA ARG A 123 34.71 41.82 45.81
C ARG A 123 33.35 42.32 46.33
N GLY A 124 33.43 43.24 47.29
CA GLY A 124 32.33 44.02 47.86
C GLY A 124 31.71 45.02 46.88
N SER A 125 31.07 44.52 45.83
CA SER A 125 30.18 45.31 44.98
C SER A 125 28.78 44.72 45.08
N HIS A 126 27.81 45.55 45.48
CA HIS A 126 26.40 45.20 45.68
C HIS A 126 25.64 44.90 44.36
N ASN A 127 26.34 44.37 43.35
CA ASN A 127 25.77 44.10 42.04
C ASN A 127 25.37 42.63 41.95
N ILE A 128 24.07 42.39 42.09
CA ILE A 128 23.36 41.09 41.96
C ILE A 128 23.69 40.35 40.65
N GLN A 129 24.30 41.02 39.67
CA GLN A 129 24.65 40.50 38.35
C GLN A 129 25.67 39.35 38.35
N GLY A 130 26.51 39.20 39.39
CA GLY A 130 27.45 38.08 39.51
C GLY A 130 26.77 36.71 39.65
N LEU A 131 25.53 36.66 40.16
CA LEU A 131 24.74 35.43 40.32
C LEU A 131 24.26 34.83 38.99
N MET A 132 24.33 35.60 37.90
CA MET A 132 23.79 35.19 36.60
C MET A 132 24.78 34.40 35.75
N LYS A 133 26.11 34.51 35.99
CA LYS A 133 27.11 33.95 35.07
C LYS A 133 27.02 32.42 34.92
N ASN A 134 26.62 31.72 36.00
CA ASN A 134 26.42 30.27 36.04
C ASN A 134 25.04 29.88 36.59
N GLY A 135 24.06 30.78 36.48
CA GLY A 135 22.67 30.48 36.85
C GLY A 135 22.01 29.51 35.85
N PRO A 136 20.76 29.09 36.08
CA PRO A 136 19.94 28.38 35.11
C PRO A 136 19.55 29.34 33.95
N THR A 137 20.55 29.82 33.22
CA THR A 137 20.36 30.54 31.96
C THR A 137 20.10 29.51 30.88
N TRP A 138 19.33 29.91 29.86
CA TRP A 138 18.99 29.05 28.74
C TRP A 138 20.24 28.44 28.10
N GLN A 139 21.29 29.24 27.80
CA GLN A 139 22.55 28.72 27.26
C GLN A 139 23.23 27.68 28.16
N ASN A 140 23.15 27.79 29.50
CA ASN A 140 23.80 26.80 30.38
C ASN A 140 23.00 25.49 30.49
N LEU A 141 21.68 25.56 30.32
CA LEU A 141 20.78 24.40 30.42
C LEU A 141 20.70 23.61 29.12
N PHE A 142 20.67 24.32 27.99
CA PHE A 142 20.41 23.74 26.67
C PHE A 142 21.65 23.72 25.79
N GLN A 143 22.69 24.50 26.11
CA GLN A 143 23.93 24.59 25.34
C GLN A 143 23.69 24.88 23.85
N ASP A 144 22.70 25.74 23.57
CA ASP A 144 22.34 26.11 22.22
C ASP A 144 23.53 26.74 21.49
N ASP A 145 23.91 26.13 20.38
CA ASP A 145 24.83 26.72 19.42
C ASP A 145 24.04 27.64 18.49
N TRP A 146 24.36 28.93 18.54
CA TRP A 146 23.69 29.97 17.75
C TRP A 146 23.95 29.79 16.25
N ASN A 147 25.03 29.09 15.89
CA ASN A 147 25.35 28.77 14.49
C ASN A 147 24.42 27.70 13.91
N ASN A 148 23.73 26.92 14.76
CA ASN A 148 22.80 25.87 14.34
C ASN A 148 21.36 26.38 14.16
N TYR A 149 21.15 27.69 14.25
CA TYR A 149 19.84 28.28 14.00
C TYR A 149 19.58 28.28 12.50
N CYS A 150 18.45 27.69 12.12
CA CYS A 150 17.99 27.64 10.74
C CYS A 150 17.15 28.88 10.40
N LEU A 151 16.95 29.11 9.10
CA LEU A 151 16.04 30.14 8.61
C LEU A 151 14.59 29.77 8.90
N SER A 152 13.71 30.77 9.01
CA SER A 152 12.27 30.52 9.05
C SER A 152 11.84 29.78 7.78
N SER A 153 11.06 28.71 7.92
CA SER A 153 10.65 27.81 6.82
C SER A 153 11.73 26.86 6.28
N ALA A 154 12.91 26.80 6.90
CA ALA A 154 13.88 25.75 6.61
C ALA A 154 13.34 24.37 7.03
N PRO A 155 13.77 23.26 6.38
CA PRO A 155 13.33 21.93 6.74
C PRO A 155 13.70 21.55 8.18
N GLU A 156 14.83 22.03 8.69
CA GLU A 156 15.27 21.77 10.07
C GLU A 156 14.55 22.65 11.11
N ALA A 157 13.69 23.58 10.67
CA ALA A 157 12.94 24.43 11.58
C ALA A 157 11.93 23.60 12.38
N ASN A 158 11.76 23.94 13.66
CA ASN A 158 10.83 23.22 14.54
C ASN A 158 9.35 23.43 14.14
N ASP A 159 9.06 24.49 13.39
CA ASP A 159 7.76 24.80 12.79
C ASP A 159 7.64 24.31 11.33
N SER A 160 8.61 23.55 10.84
CA SER A 160 8.60 22.99 9.48
C SER A 160 7.56 21.86 9.33
N PRO A 161 7.07 21.62 8.11
CA PRO A 161 6.24 20.45 7.82
C PRO A 161 6.95 19.13 8.13
N VAL A 162 8.28 19.09 8.02
CA VAL A 162 9.11 17.92 8.36
C VAL A 162 9.03 17.61 9.84
N SER A 163 9.17 18.62 10.69
CA SER A 163 9.04 18.48 12.14
C SER A 163 7.66 17.94 12.52
N TYR A 164 6.61 18.42 11.84
CA TYR A 164 5.25 17.91 12.02
C TYR A 164 5.09 16.45 11.58
N LEU A 165 5.65 16.06 10.43
CA LEU A 165 5.65 14.69 9.94
C LEU A 165 6.38 13.74 10.90
N CYS A 166 7.57 14.12 11.37
CA CYS A 166 8.33 13.36 12.37
C CYS A 166 7.53 13.17 13.67
N TRP A 167 6.83 14.21 14.12
CA TRP A 167 5.95 14.11 15.27
C TRP A 167 4.77 13.15 15.00
N LEU A 168 4.10 13.27 13.85
CA LEU A 168 3.00 12.39 13.47
C LEU A 168 3.42 10.92 13.39
N TYR A 169 4.57 10.64 12.77
CA TYR A 169 5.11 9.30 12.65
C TYR A 169 5.38 8.67 14.02
N ASN A 170 6.05 9.41 14.93
CA ASN A 170 6.28 8.95 16.29
C ASN A 170 4.98 8.75 17.08
N GLN A 171 3.99 9.61 16.88
CA GLN A 171 2.68 9.45 17.50
C GLN A 171 1.96 8.20 16.99
N ALA A 172 2.00 7.93 15.67
CA ALA A 172 1.43 6.72 15.10
C ALA A 172 2.07 5.45 15.68
N LEU A 173 3.41 5.40 15.76
CA LEU A 173 4.13 4.30 16.42
C LEU A 173 3.75 4.16 17.90
N SER A 174 3.54 5.28 18.59
CA SER A 174 3.07 5.25 19.98
C SER A 174 1.67 4.65 20.12
N PHE A 175 0.80 4.77 19.12
CA PHE A 175 -0.52 4.14 19.15
C PHE A 175 -0.45 2.64 18.89
N GLU A 176 0.41 2.21 17.98
CA GLU A 176 0.65 0.78 17.70
C GLU A 176 1.14 0.05 18.97
N THR A 177 2.14 0.61 19.64
CA THR A 177 2.67 0.04 20.91
C THR A 177 1.65 0.02 22.05
N GLN A 178 0.65 0.89 22.05
CA GLN A 178 -0.37 0.93 23.11
C GLN A 178 -1.49 -0.09 22.93
N MET A 179 -1.76 -0.48 21.70
CA MET A 179 -2.89 -1.35 21.34
C MET A 179 -2.49 -2.84 21.38
N GLY A 180 -1.20 -3.18 21.26
CA GLY A 180 -0.66 -4.54 21.42
C GLY A 180 -0.63 -5.37 20.11
N ASP A 181 0.19 -6.41 20.07
CA ASP A 181 0.58 -7.10 18.82
C ASP A 181 -0.50 -7.98 18.17
N SER A 182 -1.57 -8.35 18.87
CA SER A 182 -2.35 -9.52 18.43
C SER A 182 -3.28 -9.29 17.23
N ASN A 183 -3.50 -8.05 16.76
CA ASN A 183 -4.44 -7.77 15.65
C ASN A 183 -4.13 -6.48 14.85
N ILE A 184 -2.93 -5.91 14.93
CA ILE A 184 -2.62 -4.62 14.27
C ILE A 184 -1.71 -4.86 13.09
N ILE A 185 -2.15 -4.41 11.92
CA ILE A 185 -1.27 -4.28 10.76
C ILE A 185 -0.40 -3.04 11.00
N SER A 186 0.89 -3.26 11.29
CA SER A 186 1.83 -2.19 11.60
C SER A 186 1.96 -1.20 10.44
N LEU A 187 2.32 0.05 10.74
CA LEU A 187 2.55 1.07 9.72
C LEU A 187 3.69 0.65 8.79
N ALA A 188 4.75 0.05 9.34
CA ALA A 188 5.86 -0.47 8.57
C ALA A 188 5.43 -1.58 7.59
N SER A 189 4.46 -2.42 7.95
CA SER A 189 3.92 -3.44 7.05
C SER A 189 3.02 -2.86 5.96
N ARG A 190 2.27 -1.79 6.25
CA ARG A 190 1.36 -1.14 5.27
C ARG A 190 2.10 -0.22 4.31
N ARG A 191 3.16 0.43 4.79
CA ARG A 191 3.93 1.48 4.12
C ARG A 191 5.41 1.29 4.42
N PRO A 192 6.06 0.32 3.74
CA PRO A 192 7.49 0.02 3.94
C PRO A 192 8.41 1.15 3.45
N ASP A 193 7.88 2.09 2.67
CA ASP A 193 8.57 3.27 2.15
C ASP A 193 8.86 4.33 3.24
N LEU A 194 7.91 4.57 4.14
CA LEU A 194 7.99 5.67 5.11
C LEU A 194 9.21 5.63 6.06
N PRO A 195 9.62 4.47 6.62
CA PRO A 195 10.80 4.42 7.49
C PRO A 195 12.10 4.81 6.78
N ASN A 196 12.18 4.59 5.47
CA ASN A 196 13.37 4.82 4.65
C ASN A 196 13.29 6.14 3.86
N LEU A 197 12.20 6.91 4.01
CA LEU A 197 12.00 8.18 3.32
C LEU A 197 13.06 9.19 3.76
N MET A 198 13.90 9.61 2.82
CA MET A 198 14.88 10.66 3.04
C MET A 198 14.18 12.03 3.06
N LEU A 199 14.41 12.81 4.11
CA LEU A 199 13.82 14.13 4.30
C LEU A 199 14.77 15.20 3.75
N ASP A 200 14.77 15.36 2.43
CA ASP A 200 15.52 16.40 1.72
C ASP A 200 14.62 17.52 1.18
N ASP A 201 15.23 18.56 0.60
CA ASP A 201 14.48 19.70 0.05
C ASP A 201 13.52 19.29 -1.08
N ASN A 202 13.91 18.28 -1.87
CA ASN A 202 13.08 17.73 -2.94
C ASN A 202 11.84 17.04 -2.37
N ALA A 203 12.00 16.18 -1.36
CA ALA A 203 10.88 15.49 -0.72
C ALA A 203 9.83 16.45 -0.13
N ILE A 204 10.24 17.68 0.20
CA ILE A 204 9.37 18.69 0.79
C ILE A 204 8.74 19.59 -0.26
N ASN A 205 9.53 20.05 -1.24
CA ASN A 205 9.14 21.13 -2.14
C ASN A 205 8.81 20.66 -3.56
N GLN A 206 9.22 19.45 -3.95
CA GLN A 206 8.95 18.94 -5.29
C GLN A 206 7.47 18.59 -5.44
N VAL A 207 6.85 19.11 -6.51
CA VAL A 207 5.49 18.75 -6.89
C VAL A 207 5.54 17.52 -7.77
N ILE A 208 4.97 16.41 -7.27
CA ILE A 208 4.94 15.11 -7.96
C ILE A 208 3.47 14.68 -8.11
N PRO A 209 3.08 14.04 -9.23
CA PRO A 209 1.75 13.45 -9.37
C PRO A 209 1.49 12.39 -8.30
N SER A 210 0.33 12.45 -7.63
CA SER A 210 -0.01 11.50 -6.57
C SER A 210 -0.09 10.05 -7.07
N LEU A 211 -0.47 9.83 -8.34
CA LEU A 211 -0.56 8.50 -8.94
C LEU A 211 0.80 7.83 -9.06
N GLN A 212 1.87 8.59 -9.33
CA GLN A 212 3.22 8.06 -9.38
C GLN A 212 3.63 7.47 -8.03
N LEU A 213 3.37 8.20 -6.94
CA LEU A 213 3.66 7.72 -5.59
C LEU A 213 2.85 6.46 -5.23
N VAL A 214 1.61 6.36 -5.72
CA VAL A 214 0.79 5.16 -5.51
C VAL A 214 1.42 3.95 -6.22
N ASN A 215 1.84 4.12 -7.47
CA ASN A 215 2.48 3.04 -8.22
C ASN A 215 3.80 2.61 -7.57
N GLU A 216 4.66 3.55 -7.18
CA GLU A 216 5.92 3.26 -6.49
C GLU A 216 5.70 2.47 -5.19
N VAL A 217 4.69 2.84 -4.40
CA VAL A 217 4.36 2.13 -3.15
C VAL A 217 3.82 0.72 -3.43
N LEU A 218 2.99 0.55 -4.46
CA LEU A 218 2.48 -0.77 -4.85
C LEU A 218 3.58 -1.68 -5.39
N GLU A 219 4.48 -1.15 -6.22
CA GLU A 219 5.65 -1.86 -6.75
C GLU A 219 6.57 -2.31 -5.62
N LEU A 220 6.87 -1.44 -4.65
CA LEU A 220 7.69 -1.81 -3.49
C LEU A 220 7.05 -2.92 -2.64
N ALA A 221 5.72 -2.89 -2.47
CA ALA A 221 5.01 -3.91 -1.71
C ALA A 221 5.02 -5.29 -2.40
N VAL A 222 4.99 -5.32 -3.73
CA VAL A 222 4.98 -6.57 -4.51
C VAL A 222 6.41 -7.09 -4.76
N LYS A 223 7.40 -6.21 -4.86
CA LYS A 223 8.80 -6.57 -5.15
C LYS A 223 9.38 -7.60 -4.18
N ASP A 224 9.13 -7.44 -2.88
CA ASP A 224 9.62 -8.37 -1.85
C ASP A 224 9.03 -9.78 -2.05
N TYR A 225 7.78 -9.87 -2.53
CA TYR A 225 7.13 -11.15 -2.82
C TYR A 225 7.68 -11.81 -4.09
N ILE A 226 7.92 -11.00 -5.13
CA ILE A 226 8.49 -11.49 -6.40
C ILE A 226 9.91 -12.03 -6.20
N GLU A 227 10.74 -11.34 -5.43
CA GLU A 227 12.12 -11.79 -5.15
C GLU A 227 12.16 -13.19 -4.51
N VAL A 228 11.13 -13.53 -3.72
CA VAL A 228 10.97 -14.87 -3.12
C VAL A 228 10.48 -15.90 -4.13
N LEU A 229 9.56 -15.51 -5.02
CA LEU A 229 8.92 -16.42 -5.98
C LEU A 229 9.83 -16.73 -7.17
N ASP A 230 10.44 -15.70 -7.75
CA ASP A 230 11.28 -15.80 -8.94
C ASP A 230 12.48 -14.83 -8.84
N PRO A 231 13.62 -15.31 -8.30
CA PRO A 231 14.76 -14.45 -8.02
C PRO A 231 15.41 -13.96 -9.32
N GLY A 232 15.27 -12.66 -9.58
CA GLY A 232 15.91 -11.98 -10.70
C GLY A 232 14.96 -11.43 -11.76
N SER A 233 13.67 -11.73 -11.67
CA SER A 233 12.66 -11.08 -12.51
C SER A 233 12.25 -9.71 -11.96
N THR A 234 11.86 -8.84 -12.88
CA THR A 234 11.32 -7.51 -12.57
C THR A 234 9.81 -7.55 -12.37
N VAL A 235 9.25 -6.56 -11.67
CA VAL A 235 7.81 -6.45 -11.45
C VAL A 235 7.06 -6.46 -12.80
N ASP A 236 7.54 -5.69 -13.78
CA ASP A 236 6.92 -5.61 -15.11
C ASP A 236 6.91 -6.95 -15.85
N GLU A 237 8.00 -7.73 -15.78
CA GLU A 237 8.06 -9.06 -16.40
C GLU A 237 7.07 -10.02 -15.76
N THR A 238 6.94 -10.00 -14.43
CA THR A 238 5.95 -10.85 -13.75
C THR A 238 4.52 -10.44 -14.08
N LEU A 239 4.21 -9.14 -14.15
CA LEU A 239 2.89 -8.65 -14.54
C LEU A 239 2.55 -8.97 -16.00
N ALA A 240 3.56 -9.04 -16.86
CA ALA A 240 3.39 -9.43 -18.25
C ALA A 240 3.10 -10.92 -18.45
N ALA A 241 3.59 -11.79 -17.55
CA ALA A 241 3.41 -13.23 -17.63
C ALA A 241 2.21 -13.76 -16.82
N THR A 242 1.75 -13.02 -15.82
CA THR A 242 0.65 -13.43 -14.94
C THR A 242 -0.70 -13.32 -15.65
N ARG A 243 -1.53 -14.36 -15.52
CA ARG A 243 -2.84 -14.45 -16.20
C ARG A 243 -4.05 -14.12 -15.31
N TYR A 244 -3.91 -14.33 -14.00
CA TYR A 244 -4.94 -14.02 -13.01
C TYR A 244 -4.40 -12.96 -12.04
N PRO A 245 -5.18 -11.92 -11.68
CA PRO A 245 -6.60 -11.63 -12.05
C PRO A 245 -6.80 -11.23 -13.51
N THR A 246 -8.05 -11.25 -14.00
CA THR A 246 -8.41 -11.03 -15.44
C THR A 246 -8.02 -9.69 -16.06
N LEU A 247 -7.59 -8.71 -15.27
CA LEU A 247 -6.99 -7.48 -15.81
C LEU A 247 -5.56 -7.70 -16.31
N LEU A 248 -4.91 -8.77 -15.88
CA LEU A 248 -3.60 -9.23 -16.35
C LEU A 248 -3.81 -10.25 -17.48
N PRO A 249 -2.83 -10.42 -18.39
CA PRO A 249 -1.46 -9.90 -18.36
C PRO A 249 -1.32 -8.43 -18.78
N TYR A 250 -0.47 -7.69 -18.06
CA TYR A 250 -0.13 -6.30 -18.36
C TYR A 250 1.33 -6.17 -18.78
N HIS A 251 1.56 -5.87 -20.06
CA HIS A 251 2.90 -5.74 -20.62
C HIS A 251 3.27 -4.25 -20.83
N TYR A 252 3.95 -3.66 -19.84
CA TYR A 252 4.26 -2.23 -19.80
C TYR A 252 4.94 -1.68 -21.07
N PRO A 253 6.05 -2.29 -21.59
CA PRO A 253 6.70 -1.79 -22.80
C PRO A 253 5.80 -1.83 -24.03
N HIS A 254 4.90 -2.80 -24.11
CA HIS A 254 4.00 -2.97 -25.26
C HIS A 254 2.96 -1.85 -25.27
N GLN A 255 2.35 -1.58 -24.10
CA GLN A 255 1.43 -0.46 -23.99
C GLN A 255 2.13 0.89 -24.24
N GLN A 256 3.37 1.06 -23.80
CA GLN A 256 4.15 2.26 -24.11
C GLN A 256 4.36 2.41 -25.63
N THR A 257 4.66 1.31 -26.34
CA THR A 257 4.77 1.36 -27.80
C THR A 257 3.44 1.71 -28.47
N LEU A 258 2.32 1.11 -28.05
CA LEU A 258 1.00 1.43 -28.60
C LEU A 258 0.63 2.90 -28.37
N LEU A 259 0.86 3.43 -27.17
CA LEU A 259 0.61 4.84 -26.86
C LEU A 259 1.48 5.78 -27.70
N SER A 260 2.75 5.41 -27.95
CA SER A 260 3.62 6.22 -28.80
C SER A 260 3.18 6.23 -30.27
N LEU A 261 2.67 5.10 -30.76
CA LEU A 261 2.13 4.98 -32.13
C LEU A 261 0.79 5.73 -32.26
N GLU A 262 -0.07 5.64 -31.25
CA GLU A 262 -1.33 6.37 -31.19
C GLU A 262 -1.12 7.89 -31.21
N ALA A 263 -0.08 8.38 -30.53
CA ALA A 263 0.29 9.81 -30.55
C ALA A 263 0.64 10.31 -31.96
N ASP A 264 1.22 9.45 -32.80
CA ASP A 264 1.54 9.72 -34.21
C ASP A 264 0.37 9.38 -35.16
N SER A 265 -0.77 8.91 -34.64
CA SER A 265 -1.93 8.44 -35.42
C SER A 265 -1.60 7.29 -36.38
N GLU A 266 -0.64 6.45 -36.00
CA GLU A 266 -0.19 5.30 -36.78
C GLU A 266 -0.47 4.01 -36.00
N SER A 267 -0.75 2.92 -36.71
CA SER A 267 -0.83 1.59 -36.10
C SER A 267 0.46 0.81 -36.30
N LEU A 268 0.67 -0.25 -35.51
CA LEU A 268 1.80 -1.16 -35.70
C LEU A 268 1.78 -1.78 -37.12
N GLN A 269 0.57 -2.04 -37.65
CA GLN A 269 0.40 -2.50 -39.02
C GLN A 269 0.84 -1.47 -40.06
N ASP A 270 0.58 -0.18 -39.85
CA ASP A 270 1.01 0.87 -40.78
C ASP A 270 2.52 1.02 -40.83
N VAL A 271 3.19 0.84 -39.69
CA VAL A 271 4.66 0.81 -39.62
C VAL A 271 5.23 -0.36 -40.42
N ILE A 272 4.65 -1.55 -40.28
CA ILE A 272 5.06 -2.75 -41.04
C ILE A 272 4.81 -2.57 -42.54
N LYS A 273 3.65 -2.04 -42.90
CA LYS A 273 3.29 -1.72 -44.28
C LYS A 273 4.28 -0.75 -44.94
N LYS A 274 4.84 0.20 -44.18
CA LYS A 274 5.83 1.15 -44.68
C LYS A 274 7.25 0.58 -44.74
N SER A 275 7.57 -0.39 -43.89
CA SER A 275 8.92 -0.94 -43.78
C SER A 275 9.17 -2.13 -44.72
N ASP A 276 8.17 -2.97 -44.96
CA ASP A 276 8.31 -4.15 -45.81
C ASP A 276 7.83 -3.91 -47.25
N ILE A 277 8.71 -4.20 -48.21
CA ILE A 277 8.43 -4.12 -49.64
C ILE A 277 7.49 -5.24 -50.13
N THR A 278 7.35 -6.32 -49.35
CA THR A 278 6.52 -7.48 -49.70
C THR A 278 5.07 -7.39 -49.21
N TRP A 279 4.71 -6.28 -48.56
CA TRP A 279 3.34 -5.95 -48.17
C TRP A 279 2.47 -5.64 -49.40
N PRO A 280 1.18 -6.05 -49.45
CA PRO A 280 0.40 -6.75 -48.43
C PRO A 280 0.56 -8.28 -48.40
N TRP A 281 0.68 -8.86 -47.20
CA TRP A 281 0.80 -10.31 -47.03
C TRP A 281 -0.52 -11.08 -47.22
N PHE A 282 -1.68 -10.39 -47.22
CA PHE A 282 -3.01 -10.97 -47.38
C PHE A 282 -3.42 -11.27 -48.84
N VAL A 283 -2.50 -11.16 -49.80
CA VAL A 283 -2.77 -11.40 -51.24
C VAL A 283 -2.13 -12.71 -51.74
N LYS A 284 -1.29 -13.37 -50.92
CA LYS A 284 -0.61 -14.62 -51.29
C LYS A 284 -1.47 -15.85 -50.95
N GLU A 285 -1.23 -16.96 -51.65
CA GLU A 285 -2.02 -18.21 -51.55
C GLU A 285 -2.05 -18.82 -50.13
N ASP A 286 -1.02 -18.58 -49.30
CA ASP A 286 -0.96 -19.04 -47.90
C ASP A 286 -1.39 -17.93 -46.92
N LEU A 287 -2.70 -17.76 -46.75
CA LEU A 287 -3.30 -16.79 -45.82
C LEU A 287 -3.17 -17.18 -44.34
N LEU A 288 -2.91 -18.46 -44.05
CA LEU A 288 -2.97 -19.02 -42.70
C LEU A 288 -1.60 -19.31 -42.08
N GLN A 289 -0.50 -19.04 -42.78
CA GLN A 289 0.85 -19.37 -42.30
C GLN A 289 1.88 -18.29 -42.69
N GLY A 290 2.88 -18.09 -41.83
CA GLY A 290 4.02 -17.21 -42.10
C GLY A 290 3.72 -15.73 -41.85
N ASN A 291 4.14 -14.86 -42.77
CA ASN A 291 4.05 -13.41 -42.53
C ASN A 291 2.60 -12.91 -42.40
N ALA A 292 1.62 -13.55 -43.09
CA ALA A 292 0.22 -13.16 -43.01
C ALA A 292 -0.35 -13.32 -41.59
N GLU A 293 -0.05 -14.44 -40.93
CA GLU A 293 -0.41 -14.71 -39.54
C GLU A 293 0.21 -13.67 -38.59
N MET A 294 1.51 -13.38 -38.78
CA MET A 294 2.22 -12.37 -38.00
C MET A 294 1.60 -10.97 -38.13
N ALA A 295 1.13 -10.58 -39.32
CA ALA A 295 0.42 -9.30 -39.48
C ALA A 295 -0.94 -9.23 -38.80
N TRP A 296 -1.67 -10.34 -38.75
CA TRP A 296 -2.94 -10.40 -38.03
C TRP A 296 -2.71 -10.34 -36.52
N GLN A 297 -1.72 -11.09 -36.01
CA GLN A 297 -1.30 -11.03 -34.62
C GLN A 297 -0.89 -9.62 -34.22
N LEU A 298 0.00 -8.97 -34.99
CA LEU A 298 0.43 -7.58 -34.74
C LEU A 298 -0.72 -6.57 -34.93
N GLY A 299 -1.72 -6.91 -35.74
CA GLY A 299 -2.94 -6.13 -35.92
C GLY A 299 -3.93 -6.15 -34.77
N SER A 300 -3.89 -7.21 -33.98
CA SER A 300 -4.81 -7.38 -32.85
C SER A 300 -4.52 -6.39 -31.71
N ASN A 301 -3.34 -5.74 -31.71
CA ASN A 301 -2.83 -4.92 -30.61
C ASN A 301 -2.86 -5.64 -29.24
N LEU A 302 -2.88 -6.98 -29.23
CA LEU A 302 -2.81 -7.79 -28.03
C LEU A 302 -1.35 -7.96 -27.61
N ALA A 303 -1.08 -7.89 -26.31
CA ALA A 303 0.24 -8.18 -25.76
C ALA A 303 0.66 -9.65 -26.03
N PRO A 304 1.96 -9.98 -26.01
CA PRO A 304 2.43 -11.34 -26.32
C PRO A 304 1.72 -12.44 -25.53
N GLU A 305 1.59 -12.30 -24.21
CA GLU A 305 0.90 -13.32 -23.39
C GLU A 305 -0.62 -13.35 -23.65
N GLN A 306 -1.23 -12.22 -24.02
CA GLN A 306 -2.65 -12.20 -24.44
C GLN A 306 -2.85 -12.96 -25.75
N GLN A 307 -1.90 -12.86 -26.69
CA GLN A 307 -1.92 -13.66 -27.91
C GLN A 307 -1.76 -15.15 -27.59
N THR A 308 -0.86 -15.50 -26.66
CA THR A 308 -0.70 -16.88 -26.17
C THR A 308 -2.01 -17.44 -25.62
N ILE A 309 -2.74 -16.68 -24.79
CA ILE A 309 -4.03 -17.11 -24.22
C ILE A 309 -5.08 -17.40 -25.31
N VAL A 310 -5.10 -16.61 -26.40
CA VAL A 310 -6.07 -16.80 -27.49
C VAL A 310 -5.66 -17.93 -28.45
N THR A 311 -4.35 -18.21 -28.57
CA THR A 311 -3.80 -19.19 -29.53
C THR A 311 -3.47 -20.54 -28.91
N GLU A 312 -3.59 -20.70 -27.59
CA GLU A 312 -3.35 -21.97 -26.92
C GLU A 312 -4.32 -23.06 -27.39
N ALA A 313 -3.86 -24.31 -27.36
CA ALA A 313 -4.66 -25.44 -27.79
C ALA A 313 -5.86 -25.66 -26.84
N ASP A 314 -6.97 -26.14 -27.40
CA ASP A 314 -8.16 -26.45 -26.61
C ASP A 314 -7.86 -27.53 -25.55
N ASN A 315 -7.98 -27.12 -24.28
CA ASN A 315 -7.74 -27.98 -23.12
C ASN A 315 -8.95 -28.86 -22.78
N SER A 316 -10.10 -28.73 -23.46
CA SER A 316 -11.35 -29.45 -23.17
C SER A 316 -11.25 -30.98 -23.19
N THR A 317 -10.21 -31.52 -23.82
CA THR A 317 -9.95 -32.97 -23.92
C THR A 317 -9.14 -33.53 -22.76
N LEU A 318 -8.58 -32.68 -21.89
CA LEU A 318 -7.80 -33.11 -20.73
C LEU A 318 -8.73 -33.65 -19.63
N SER A 319 -8.31 -34.74 -19.00
CA SER A 319 -9.04 -35.35 -17.88
C SER A 319 -8.90 -34.58 -16.55
N ASP A 320 -7.92 -33.67 -16.47
CA ASP A 320 -7.67 -32.83 -15.30
C ASP A 320 -7.35 -31.41 -15.75
N LEU A 321 -8.23 -30.47 -15.42
CA LEU A 321 -8.12 -29.05 -15.76
C LEU A 321 -7.63 -28.21 -14.57
N SER A 322 -7.16 -28.83 -13.48
CA SER A 322 -6.72 -28.13 -12.27
C SER A 322 -5.68 -27.04 -12.56
N ALA A 323 -4.64 -27.37 -13.32
CA ALA A 323 -3.59 -26.42 -13.69
C ALA A 323 -4.12 -25.26 -14.56
N PHE A 324 -5.07 -25.54 -15.46
CA PHE A 324 -5.68 -24.53 -16.32
C PHE A 324 -6.54 -23.54 -15.51
N TYR A 325 -7.40 -24.06 -14.63
CA TYR A 325 -8.26 -23.22 -13.80
C TYR A 325 -7.49 -22.46 -12.72
N GLU A 326 -6.42 -23.05 -12.17
CA GLU A 326 -5.54 -22.39 -11.22
C GLU A 326 -4.77 -21.24 -11.88
N LEU A 327 -4.25 -21.46 -13.10
CA LEU A 327 -3.48 -20.44 -13.82
C LEU A 327 -4.36 -19.28 -14.31
N ASN A 328 -5.54 -19.56 -14.89
CA ASN A 328 -6.38 -18.54 -15.53
C ASN A 328 -7.42 -17.90 -14.59
N PHE A 329 -7.90 -18.64 -13.58
CA PHE A 329 -8.96 -18.16 -12.67
C PHE A 329 -8.57 -18.23 -11.18
N GLY A 330 -7.35 -18.64 -10.84
CA GLY A 330 -6.87 -18.67 -9.46
C GLY A 330 -7.54 -19.72 -8.57
N ILE A 331 -8.29 -20.68 -9.14
CA ILE A 331 -8.98 -21.74 -8.40
C ILE A 331 -8.46 -23.12 -8.85
N ASN A 332 -7.94 -23.89 -7.90
CA ASN A 332 -7.54 -25.27 -8.16
C ASN A 332 -8.77 -26.21 -8.14
N THR A 333 -9.34 -26.47 -9.33
CA THR A 333 -10.48 -27.37 -9.54
C THR A 333 -10.27 -28.23 -10.77
N ALA A 334 -10.55 -29.52 -10.69
CA ALA A 334 -10.40 -30.44 -11.83
C ALA A 334 -11.45 -30.23 -12.93
N ASP A 335 -12.64 -29.70 -12.58
CA ASP A 335 -13.82 -29.60 -13.46
C ASP A 335 -14.49 -28.22 -13.40
N TYR A 336 -15.31 -27.91 -14.41
CA TYR A 336 -16.10 -26.67 -14.50
C TYR A 336 -17.22 -26.53 -13.46
N SER A 337 -17.47 -27.57 -12.65
CA SER A 337 -18.63 -27.66 -11.74
C SER A 337 -18.74 -26.48 -10.77
N VAL A 338 -17.61 -25.91 -10.35
CA VAL A 338 -17.57 -24.77 -9.43
C VAL A 338 -18.04 -23.47 -10.10
N PHE A 339 -17.87 -23.34 -11.41
CA PHE A 339 -18.34 -22.19 -12.20
C PHE A 339 -19.81 -22.27 -12.59
N THR A 340 -20.54 -23.30 -12.14
CA THR A 340 -22.01 -23.34 -12.27
C THR A 340 -22.69 -22.28 -11.41
N ASP A 341 -22.03 -21.85 -10.34
CA ASP A 341 -22.44 -20.68 -9.56
C ASP A 341 -22.04 -19.39 -10.31
N PRO A 342 -23.02 -18.62 -10.82
CA PRO A 342 -22.73 -17.42 -11.60
C PRO A 342 -22.04 -16.34 -10.78
N ASP A 343 -22.25 -16.27 -9.46
CA ASP A 343 -21.61 -15.28 -8.59
C ASP A 343 -20.10 -15.57 -8.49
N LEU A 344 -19.73 -16.84 -8.36
CA LEU A 344 -18.34 -17.27 -8.35
C LEU A 344 -17.68 -16.99 -9.70
N LEU A 345 -18.33 -17.33 -10.81
CA LEU A 345 -17.78 -17.03 -12.13
C LEU A 345 -17.61 -15.52 -12.36
N CYS A 346 -18.59 -14.69 -11.99
CA CYS A 346 -18.50 -13.23 -12.11
C CYS A 346 -17.32 -12.66 -11.29
N THR A 347 -17.14 -13.16 -10.06
CA THR A 347 -16.06 -12.70 -9.18
C THR A 347 -14.67 -13.07 -9.70
N GLN A 348 -14.49 -14.29 -10.21
CA GLN A 348 -13.21 -14.72 -10.79
C GLN A 348 -12.93 -14.02 -12.12
N MET A 349 -13.96 -13.78 -12.94
CA MET A 349 -13.83 -13.10 -14.23
C MET A 349 -13.67 -11.58 -14.12
N GLY A 350 -14.03 -10.99 -12.98
CA GLY A 350 -14.10 -9.54 -12.82
C GLY A 350 -15.19 -8.88 -13.68
N ILE A 351 -16.20 -9.64 -14.13
CA ILE A 351 -17.31 -9.14 -14.95
C ILE A 351 -18.57 -8.96 -14.12
N THR A 352 -19.44 -8.06 -14.56
CA THR A 352 -20.77 -7.89 -13.97
C THR A 352 -21.72 -9.00 -14.42
N PHE A 353 -22.75 -9.28 -13.61
CA PHE A 353 -23.77 -10.27 -13.96
C PHE A 353 -24.44 -9.97 -15.31
N GLY A 354 -24.72 -8.69 -15.62
CA GLY A 354 -25.29 -8.31 -16.92
C GLY A 354 -24.35 -8.57 -18.10
N GLN A 355 -23.03 -8.45 -17.91
CA GLN A 355 -22.05 -8.85 -18.93
C GLN A 355 -22.01 -10.36 -19.11
N LEU A 356 -22.14 -11.13 -18.02
CA LEU A 356 -22.25 -12.60 -18.08
C LEU A 356 -23.52 -13.04 -18.83
N GLU A 357 -24.66 -12.41 -18.56
CA GLU A 357 -25.92 -12.66 -19.31
C GLU A 357 -25.76 -12.36 -20.81
N GLY A 358 -25.00 -11.32 -21.15
CA GLY A 358 -24.64 -11.00 -22.53
C GLY A 358 -23.74 -12.06 -23.17
N LEU A 359 -22.76 -12.60 -22.43
CA LEU A 359 -21.85 -13.64 -22.91
C LEU A 359 -22.58 -14.96 -23.17
N VAL A 360 -23.46 -15.37 -22.24
CA VAL A 360 -24.19 -16.65 -22.30
C VAL A 360 -25.51 -16.53 -23.09
N ALA A 361 -25.91 -15.30 -23.48
CA ALA A 361 -27.20 -14.99 -24.10
C ALA A 361 -28.41 -15.53 -23.30
N GLY A 362 -28.30 -15.54 -21.97
CA GLY A 362 -29.25 -16.12 -21.03
C GLY A 362 -29.48 -15.24 -19.81
N THR A 363 -30.69 -15.28 -19.25
CA THR A 363 -31.10 -14.58 -18.02
C THR A 363 -31.72 -15.58 -17.05
N VAL A 364 -31.90 -15.17 -15.79
CA VAL A 364 -32.60 -15.98 -14.77
C VAL A 364 -34.01 -16.41 -15.22
N GLY A 365 -34.63 -15.65 -16.14
CA GLY A 365 -35.98 -15.92 -16.68
C GLY A 365 -36.04 -16.62 -18.03
N GLY A 366 -34.92 -17.01 -18.65
CA GLY A 366 -34.88 -17.65 -19.96
C GLY A 366 -33.82 -17.05 -20.89
N THR A 367 -34.10 -16.97 -22.19
CA THR A 367 -33.10 -16.63 -23.23
C THR A 367 -33.30 -15.20 -23.72
N THR A 368 -32.22 -14.45 -23.93
CA THR A 368 -32.28 -13.10 -24.54
C THR A 368 -32.35 -13.14 -26.06
N VAL A 369 -32.17 -14.33 -26.63
CA VAL A 369 -32.20 -14.58 -28.08
C VAL A 369 -33.62 -14.36 -28.62
N VAL A 370 -33.73 -13.54 -29.67
CA VAL A 370 -34.98 -13.27 -30.38
C VAL A 370 -34.83 -13.70 -31.84
N VAL A 371 -35.80 -14.46 -32.35
CA VAL A 371 -35.85 -14.86 -33.75
C VAL A 371 -36.14 -13.63 -34.62
N SER A 372 -35.35 -13.44 -35.69
CA SER A 372 -35.62 -12.41 -36.69
C SER A 372 -37.01 -12.61 -37.31
N GLN A 373 -37.71 -11.52 -37.61
CA GLN A 373 -39.05 -11.54 -38.23
C GLN A 373 -39.08 -12.22 -39.62
N ASN A 374 -37.90 -12.43 -40.22
CA ASN A 374 -37.75 -13.01 -41.56
C ASN A 374 -37.57 -14.53 -41.56
N ILE A 375 -37.55 -15.18 -40.39
CA ILE A 375 -37.33 -16.62 -40.24
C ILE A 375 -38.61 -17.24 -39.65
N PRO A 376 -39.07 -18.42 -40.14
CA PRO A 376 -40.20 -19.11 -39.53
C PRO A 376 -39.96 -19.34 -38.04
N PRO A 377 -40.99 -19.26 -37.19
CA PRO A 377 -40.83 -19.32 -35.74
C PRO A 377 -40.29 -20.70 -35.34
N GLU A 378 -39.00 -20.74 -35.03
CA GLU A 378 -38.28 -21.90 -34.53
C GLU A 378 -38.01 -21.72 -33.03
N ASN A 379 -37.98 -22.82 -32.28
CA ASN A 379 -37.77 -22.78 -30.83
C ASN A 379 -36.27 -22.60 -30.51
N ILE A 380 -35.77 -21.40 -30.75
CA ILE A 380 -34.37 -21.04 -30.54
C ILE A 380 -34.13 -20.76 -29.05
N ASN A 381 -33.08 -21.36 -28.48
CA ASN A 381 -32.67 -21.13 -27.10
C ASN A 381 -31.24 -20.55 -27.03
N SER A 382 -30.79 -20.16 -25.83
CA SER A 382 -29.46 -19.59 -25.59
C SER A 382 -28.34 -20.57 -25.94
N ALA A 383 -28.57 -21.88 -25.81
CA ALA A 383 -27.62 -22.92 -26.20
C ALA A 383 -27.36 -22.95 -27.73
N SER A 384 -28.30 -22.46 -28.56
CA SER A 384 -28.14 -22.39 -30.01
C SER A 384 -27.25 -21.23 -30.49
N TYR A 385 -27.08 -20.17 -29.69
CA TYR A 385 -26.37 -18.96 -30.09
C TYR A 385 -25.14 -18.63 -29.23
N GLY A 386 -25.21 -18.81 -27.90
CA GLY A 386 -24.11 -18.45 -27.00
C GLY A 386 -22.97 -19.49 -26.98
N ALA A 387 -23.29 -20.78 -27.12
CA ALA A 387 -22.32 -21.87 -26.96
C ALA A 387 -21.74 -22.42 -28.28
N VAL A 388 -22.45 -22.29 -29.41
CA VAL A 388 -22.04 -22.86 -30.71
C VAL A 388 -20.84 -22.11 -31.32
N PHE A 389 -20.70 -20.80 -31.06
CA PHE A 389 -19.58 -20.00 -31.59
C PHE A 389 -18.27 -20.19 -30.81
N ILE A 390 -18.32 -20.67 -29.58
CA ILE A 390 -17.14 -20.80 -28.69
C ILE A 390 -16.67 -22.26 -28.61
N ASN A 391 -17.60 -23.21 -28.56
CA ASN A 391 -17.28 -24.62 -28.51
C ASN A 391 -17.67 -25.25 -29.84
N GLU A 392 -16.75 -25.25 -30.80
CA GLU A 392 -16.82 -26.18 -31.92
C GLU A 392 -16.72 -27.61 -31.39
N ASN A 393 -17.83 -28.18 -30.92
CA ASN A 393 -17.98 -29.62 -30.96
C ASN A 393 -19.43 -30.08 -30.98
N ILE A 394 -19.73 -30.77 -32.08
CA ILE A 394 -20.84 -31.71 -32.30
C ILE A 394 -22.17 -31.07 -32.72
N LEU A 395 -22.11 -30.54 -33.94
CA LEU A 395 -23.18 -30.57 -34.94
C LEU A 395 -23.63 -32.03 -35.15
N ASN A 396 -24.73 -32.41 -34.53
CA ASN A 396 -25.23 -33.80 -34.57
C ASN A 396 -25.87 -34.21 -35.91
N ASN A 397 -25.98 -33.32 -36.90
CA ASN A 397 -26.25 -33.69 -38.30
C ASN A 397 -25.75 -32.65 -39.31
N LEU A 398 -25.30 -33.18 -40.45
CA LEU A 398 -24.21 -32.69 -41.29
C LEU A 398 -24.62 -31.76 -42.45
N ASN A 399 -25.90 -31.41 -42.61
CA ASN A 399 -26.35 -30.68 -43.81
C ASN A 399 -26.29 -29.13 -43.71
N ASP A 400 -26.30 -28.54 -42.52
CA ASP A 400 -26.35 -27.07 -42.40
C ASP A 400 -24.97 -26.41 -42.20
N VAL A 401 -23.94 -27.22 -41.92
CA VAL A 401 -22.56 -26.76 -41.69
C VAL A 401 -21.81 -26.57 -42.99
N ILE A 402 -22.15 -27.36 -44.00
CA ILE A 402 -21.51 -27.32 -45.33
C ILE A 402 -21.94 -26.05 -46.12
N ILE A 403 -23.02 -25.37 -45.71
CA ILE A 403 -23.59 -24.23 -46.45
C ILE A 403 -23.03 -22.87 -45.97
N GLN A 404 -22.74 -22.65 -44.68
CA GLN A 404 -22.59 -21.27 -44.20
C GLN A 404 -21.17 -20.71 -44.07
N VAL A 405 -20.13 -21.52 -43.88
CA VAL A 405 -18.76 -20.97 -43.74
C VAL A 405 -17.87 -21.27 -44.95
N HIS A 406 -18.21 -22.28 -45.78
CA HIS A 406 -17.38 -22.66 -46.94
C HIS A 406 -17.90 -22.20 -48.32
N TYR A 407 -19.12 -21.68 -48.44
CA TYR A 407 -19.68 -21.26 -49.74
C TYR A 407 -19.59 -19.75 -50.05
N THR A 408 -19.32 -18.89 -49.05
CA THR A 408 -19.40 -17.44 -49.23
C THR A 408 -18.07 -16.71 -49.41
N ALA A 409 -16.91 -17.36 -49.22
CA ALA A 409 -15.63 -16.64 -49.29
C ALA A 409 -14.54 -17.20 -50.22
N LEU A 410 -14.54 -18.49 -50.62
CA LEU A 410 -13.28 -19.09 -51.10
C LEU A 410 -13.27 -19.89 -52.41
N TYR A 411 -14.39 -20.15 -53.09
CA TYR A 411 -14.35 -20.80 -54.41
C TYR A 411 -15.20 -20.09 -55.46
N GLY A 412 -14.65 -19.01 -56.01
CA GLY A 412 -14.90 -18.69 -57.41
C GLY A 412 -14.26 -19.77 -58.28
N GLY A 413 -15.05 -20.62 -58.90
CA GLY A 413 -14.51 -21.66 -59.79
C GLY A 413 -15.56 -22.67 -60.25
N SER A 414 -15.76 -22.70 -61.56
CA SER A 414 -16.41 -23.74 -62.40
C SER A 414 -17.89 -24.14 -62.20
N SER A 415 -18.56 -23.85 -61.08
CA SER A 415 -20.00 -24.18 -60.95
C SER A 415 -20.94 -23.13 -61.57
N PHE A 416 -20.48 -21.87 -61.70
CA PHE A 416 -21.28 -20.78 -62.27
C PHE A 416 -21.48 -20.93 -63.79
N GLU A 417 -20.48 -21.42 -64.53
CA GLU A 417 -20.62 -21.68 -65.98
C GLU A 417 -21.66 -22.78 -66.26
N ASN A 418 -21.72 -23.84 -65.44
CA ASN A 418 -22.72 -24.90 -65.60
C ASN A 418 -24.13 -24.48 -65.15
N ALA A 419 -24.26 -23.49 -64.27
CA ALA A 419 -25.55 -22.92 -63.88
C ALA A 419 -26.10 -21.93 -64.93
N VAL A 420 -25.22 -21.21 -65.64
CA VAL A 420 -25.60 -20.28 -66.72
C VAL A 420 -25.95 -21.02 -68.02
N VAL A 421 -25.26 -22.13 -68.35
CA VAL A 421 -25.55 -22.93 -69.55
C VAL A 421 -26.89 -23.70 -69.49
N ASN A 422 -27.44 -23.92 -68.29
CA ASN A 422 -28.76 -24.54 -68.11
C ASN A 422 -29.90 -23.53 -67.92
N THR A 423 -29.60 -22.23 -67.98
CA THR A 423 -30.59 -21.14 -67.85
C THR A 423 -30.66 -20.23 -69.09
N LEU A 424 -29.89 -20.54 -70.14
CA LEU A 424 -30.08 -20.12 -71.54
C LEU A 424 -30.41 -21.37 -72.37
#